data_AF-A0A2E1Q1N7-F1
#
_entry.id   AF-A0A2E1Q1N7-F1
#
_cell.length_a   1.000
_cell.length_b   1.000
_cell.length_c   1.000
_cell.angle_alpha   90.00
_cell.angle_beta   90.00
_cell.angle_gamma   90.00
#
_symmetry.space_group_name_H-M   'P 1'
#
loop_
_entity.id
_entity.type
_entity.pdbx_description
1 polymer ?
#
loop_
_entity_poly.entity_id
_entity_poly.type
_entity_poly.pdbx_seq_one_letter_code
_entity_poly.pdbx_strand_id
1 'polypeptide(L)' 'MKAKKFATQIDPDVLKDLRAFAKKTDRSISSVVSDAVKEYISKAQIRPAFRSAMDEVLEDHSELLTRLAK' A
#
# COMPACT_ATOMS: atom_id res chain seq x y z
N MET A 1 20.73 1.39 -5.82
CA MET A 1 20.71 1.05 -4.38
C MET A 1 20.72 -0.48 -4.23
N LYS A 2 21.42 -1.01 -3.23
CA LYS A 2 21.48 -2.45 -2.97
C LYS A 2 20.25 -2.91 -2.16
N ALA A 3 19.55 -3.93 -2.62
CA ALA A 3 18.43 -4.52 -1.88
C ALA A 3 18.90 -5.09 -0.54
N LYS A 4 18.08 -4.94 0.51
CA LYS A 4 18.32 -5.55 1.82
C LYS A 4 17.61 -6.90 1.90
N LYS A 5 18.23 -7.88 2.58
CA LYS A 5 17.59 -9.18 2.82
C LYS A 5 16.33 -8.97 3.66
N PHE A 6 15.23 -9.56 3.21
CA PHE A 6 13.94 -9.57 3.89
C PHE A 6 13.41 -11.00 3.84
N ALA A 7 13.14 -11.59 5.00
CA ALA A 7 12.58 -12.92 5.12
C ALA A 7 11.20 -12.81 5.77
N THR A 8 10.21 -13.42 5.14
CA THR A 8 8.83 -13.51 5.65
C THR A 8 8.20 -14.81 5.14
N GLN A 9 7.04 -15.15 5.70
CA GLN A 9 6.22 -16.26 5.25
C GLN A 9 5.18 -15.79 4.24
N ILE A 10 4.83 -16.66 3.29
CA ILE A 10 3.80 -16.44 2.29
C ILE A 10 3.06 -17.76 2.06
N ASP A 11 1.78 -17.67 1.72
CA ASP A 11 0.96 -18.83 1.37
C ASP A 11 1.61 -19.66 0.24
N PRO A 12 1.62 -21.00 0.32
CA PRO A 12 2.27 -21.86 -0.67
C PRO A 12 1.73 -21.72 -2.09
N ASP A 13 0.41 -21.54 -2.26
CA ASP A 13 -0.21 -21.40 -3.57
C ASP A 13 0.15 -20.03 -4.17
N VAL A 14 0.16 -18.98 -3.35
CA VAL A 14 0.60 -17.65 -3.77
C VAL A 14 2.09 -17.66 -4.17
N LEU A 15 2.94 -18.41 -3.44
CA LEU A 15 4.36 -18.54 -3.80
C LEU A 15 4.54 -19.24 -5.16
N LYS A 16 3.72 -20.24 -5.45
CA LYS A 16 3.74 -20.95 -6.74
C LYS A 16 3.39 -19.99 -7.89
N ASP A 17 2.34 -19.19 -7.72
CA ASP A 17 1.92 -18.22 -8.73
C ASP A 17 2.95 -17.10 -8.92
N LEU A 18 3.53 -16.59 -7.83
CA LEU A 18 4.61 -15.60 -7.88
C LEU A 18 5.82 -16.12 -8.66
N ARG A 19 6.22 -17.38 -8.45
CA ARG A 19 7.32 -18.01 -9.19
C ARG A 19 6.99 -18.16 -10.68
N ALA A 20 5.77 -18.59 -11.00
CA ALA A 20 5.31 -18.72 -12.38
C ALA A 20 5.30 -17.36 -13.11
N PHE A 21 4.79 -16.32 -12.46
CA PHE A 21 4.77 -14.96 -12.98
C PHE A 21 6.18 -14.40 -13.20
N ALA A 22 7.06 -14.53 -12.21
CA ALA A 22 8.46 -14.10 -12.31
C ALA A 22 9.16 -14.77 -13.50
N LYS A 23 8.98 -16.08 -13.67
CA LYS A 23 9.53 -16.83 -14.81
C LYS A 23 8.95 -16.37 -16.15
N LYS A 24 7.62 -16.19 -16.23
CA LYS A 24 6.93 -15.77 -17.46
C LYS A 24 7.37 -14.38 -17.93
N THR A 25 7.72 -13.50 -16.99
CA THR A 25 8.08 -12.10 -17.27
C THR A 25 9.59 -11.85 -17.34
N ASP A 26 10.42 -12.89 -17.19
CA ASP A 26 11.87 -12.79 -17.06
C ASP A 26 12.33 -11.80 -15.96
N ARG A 27 11.61 -11.84 -14.82
CA ARG A 27 11.86 -10.97 -13.67
C ARG A 27 12.32 -11.78 -12.47
N SER A 28 13.14 -11.16 -11.62
CA SER A 28 13.47 -11.75 -10.33
C SER A 28 12.29 -11.64 -9.35
N ILE A 29 12.11 -12.64 -8.48
CA ILE A 29 11.10 -12.62 -7.41
C ILE A 29 11.25 -11.35 -6.55
N SER A 30 12.49 -10.98 -6.21
CA SER A 30 12.77 -9.77 -5.42
C SER A 30 12.26 -8.51 -6.10
N SER A 31 12.37 -8.39 -7.43
CA SER A 31 11.86 -7.22 -8.17
C SER A 31 10.33 -7.17 -8.16
N VAL A 32 9.68 -8.31 -8.38
CA VAL A 32 8.21 -8.40 -8.40
C VAL A 32 7.63 -8.07 -7.02
N VAL A 33 8.20 -8.62 -5.95
CA VAL A 33 7.78 -8.33 -4.58
C VAL A 33 8.01 -6.87 -4.21
N SER A 34 9.16 -6.30 -4.59
CA SER A 34 9.46 -4.90 -4.29
C SER A 34 8.45 -3.95 -4.94
N ASP A 35 8.10 -4.21 -6.20
CA ASP A 35 7.12 -3.40 -6.94
C ASP A 35 5.72 -3.57 -6.36
N ALA A 36 5.29 -4.80 -6.10
CA ALA A 36 3.97 -5.08 -5.54
C ALA A 36 3.80 -4.44 -4.15
N VAL A 37 4.80 -4.52 -3.29
CA VAL A 37 4.79 -3.88 -1.96
C VAL A 37 4.77 -2.36 -2.10
N LYS A 38 5.57 -1.79 -3.01
CA LYS A 38 5.58 -0.35 -3.26
C LYS A 38 4.22 0.15 -3.76
N GLU A 39 3.61 -0.56 -4.69
CA GLU A 39 2.27 -0.24 -5.21
C GLU A 39 1.19 -0.39 -4.14
N TYR A 40 1.25 -1.44 -3.33
CA TYR A 40 0.30 -1.62 -2.23
C TYR A 40 0.41 -0.47 -1.23
N ILE A 41 1.62 -0.12 -0.80
CA ILE A 41 1.84 0.99 0.14
C ILE A 41 1.35 2.31 -0.47
N SER A 42 1.62 2.57 -1.75
CA SER A 42 1.18 3.83 -2.38
C SER A 42 -0.35 3.92 -2.52
N LYS A 43 -1.04 2.80 -2.71
CA LYS A 43 -2.51 2.73 -2.72
C LYS A 43 -3.11 2.80 -1.31
N ALA A 44 -2.48 2.16 -0.34
CA ALA A 44 -2.95 2.11 1.05
C ALA A 44 -2.70 3.43 1.79
N GLN A 45 -1.71 4.21 1.38
CA GLN A 45 -1.53 5.56 1.89
C GLN A 45 -2.69 6.44 1.41
N ILE A 46 -3.44 6.99 2.38
CA ILE A 46 -4.33 8.12 2.12
C ILE A 46 -3.47 9.18 1.42
N ARG A 47 -3.87 9.55 0.19
CA ARG A 47 -3.13 10.56 -0.59
C ARG A 47 -2.95 11.79 0.29
N PRO A 48 -1.73 12.32 0.50
CA PRO A 48 -1.53 13.47 1.35
C PRO A 48 -2.45 14.64 1.01
N ALA A 49 -2.70 14.89 -0.28
CA ALA A 49 -3.66 15.90 -0.75
C ALA A 49 -5.10 15.61 -0.30
N PHE A 50 -5.54 14.34 -0.33
CA PHE A 50 -6.86 13.96 0.17
C PHE A 50 -6.93 14.11 1.69
N ARG A 51 -5.86 13.73 2.41
CA ARG A 51 -5.80 13.89 3.86
C ARG A 51 -5.86 15.36 4.26
N SER A 52 -5.08 16.23 3.62
CA SER A 52 -5.12 17.67 3.87
C SER A 52 -6.49 18.28 3.56
N ALA A 53 -7.12 17.91 2.44
CA ALA A 53 -8.47 18.37 2.13
C ALA A 53 -9.53 17.85 3.13
N MET A 54 -9.38 16.61 3.63
CA MET A 54 -10.22 16.08 4.70
C MET A 54 -10.02 16.84 6.00
N ASP A 55 -8.77 17.10 6.40
CA ASP A 55 -8.46 17.82 7.63
C ASP A 55 -9.05 19.24 7.57
N GLU A 56 -8.93 19.95 6.45
CA GLU A 56 -9.52 21.28 6.22
C GLU A 56 -11.06 21.26 6.36
N VAL A 57 -11.74 20.32 5.69
CA VAL A 57 -13.21 20.18 5.78
C VAL A 57 -13.68 19.82 7.19
N LEU A 58 -12.95 18.96 7.90
CA LEU A 58 -13.29 18.57 9.27
C LEU A 58 -13.08 19.73 10.26
N GLU A 59 -12.06 20.56 10.05
CA GLU A 59 -11.80 21.76 10.85
C GLU A 59 -12.90 22.81 10.63
N ASP A 60 -13.19 23.13 9.37
CA ASP A 60 -14.20 24.12 8.95
C ASP A 60 -15.62 23.80 9.45
N HIS A 61 -15.92 22.50 9.61
CA HIS A 61 -17.23 22.03 10.05
C HIS A 61 -17.24 21.41 11.45
N SER A 62 -16.16 21.59 12.23
CA SER A 62 -16.00 21.00 13.56
C SER A 62 -17.16 21.30 14.52
N GLU A 63 -17.69 22.53 14.51
CA GLU A 63 -18.84 22.91 15.35
C GLU A 63 -20.13 22.18 14.94
N LEU A 64 -20.40 22.06 13.64
CA LEU A 64 -21.56 21.35 13.11
C LEU A 64 -21.48 19.85 13.44
N LEU A 65 -20.30 19.25 13.23
CA LEU A 65 -20.04 17.85 13.55
C LEU A 65 -20.19 17.58 15.05
N THR A 66 -19.75 18.51 15.91
CA THR A 66 -19.92 18.42 17.37
C THR A 66 -21.40 18.44 17.78
N ARG A 67 -22.24 19.20 17.07
CA ARG A 67 -23.69 19.24 17.31
C ARG A 67 -24.39 17.97 16.84
N LEU A 68 -23.96 17.37 15.74
CA LEU A 68 -24.51 16.11 15.19
C LEU A 68 -24.12 14.87 16.00
N ALA A 69 -23.01 14.91 16.74
CA ALA A 69 -22.53 13.82 17.57
C ALA A 69 -23.25 13.69 18.93
N LYS A 70 -24.26 14.54 19.20
CA LYS A 70 -25.10 14.52 20.41
C LYS A 70 -26.49 14.02 20.09
#